data_AF-A0A3Q1IQ33-F1
#
_entry.id   AF-A0A3Q1IQ33-F1
#
_cell.length_a   1.000
_cell.length_b   1.000
_cell.length_c   1.000
_cell.angle_alpha   90.00
_cell.angle_beta   90.00
_cell.angle_gamma   90.00
#
_symmetry.space_group_name_H-M   'P 1'
#
loop_
_entity.id
_entity.type
_entity.pdbx_description
1 polymer ?
#
loop_
_entity_poly.entity_id
_entity_poly.type
_entity_poly.pdbx_seq_one_letter_code
_entity_poly.pdbx_strand_id
1 'polypeptide(L)'
;MVCPLSNESLKRPEMKASVEQHTVDRVCHYLEEELGLEHLQVKLKEHYITDEKLQSLTADDLKNMGIENHKDHLKILNTIKMVLQIKDSPKVFNDSVHGHMEFHPLLVKIIDTPQFQRLRYIKQLGGAYFVYPGASHNRFEHSLGVGYLAGELAQALKTKHDNEGENLIDEKDILSVQIAGLCHDLGHGPFSHMFESVCPKKKHEQISIEMFDYLVEENGLKPLMKLYGLCDPDLIFIKEMIHSEDKHGNWPHEGRGEDKSFLYEIVANKTNGVDVDKFDYFARDCHHLGMQNNFDYRRFLKFARVCEAEDGKKHICIRDKEVYNMYDFFHTRYCLHRRAYQHRVNKNVTINYGMKERNPIETMYFYTKSDPQKAVKLPKEQVSHLLPDTFSETFIRVYCKKSLQPDEKKRLENWCKENIFEPLQVIFTSRLLNLVEI
;
A
#
# COMPACT_ATOMS: atom_id res chain seq x y z
N MET A 1 11.78 30.06 43.69
CA MET A 1 11.06 28.82 44.03
C MET A 1 11.09 27.93 42.81
N VAL A 2 12.04 27.00 42.77
CA VAL A 2 12.20 26.00 41.71
C VAL A 2 11.62 24.70 42.29
N CYS A 3 10.52 24.22 41.72
CA CYS A 3 9.97 22.91 42.04
C CYS A 3 10.58 21.88 41.08
N PRO A 4 11.17 20.77 41.56
CA PRO A 4 11.75 19.76 40.69
C PRO A 4 10.64 18.85 40.14
N LEU A 5 10.58 18.74 38.81
CA LEU A 5 9.77 17.73 38.14
C LEU A 5 10.41 16.36 38.39
N SER A 6 9.68 15.48 39.09
CA SER A 6 9.99 14.08 39.26
C SER A 6 10.01 13.38 37.89
N ASN A 7 11.15 12.76 37.57
CA ASN A 7 11.31 11.79 36.50
C ASN A 7 10.52 10.52 36.85
N GLU A 8 9.21 10.52 36.62
CA GLU A 8 8.47 9.27 36.41
C GLU A 8 8.57 8.93 34.93
N SER A 9 9.57 8.12 34.62
CA SER A 9 9.66 7.35 33.39
C SER A 9 8.32 6.67 33.11
N LEU A 10 7.65 7.10 32.05
CA LEU A 10 6.56 6.39 31.38
C LEU A 10 7.02 4.96 31.08
N LYS A 11 6.72 4.03 31.98
CA LYS A 11 6.82 2.60 31.70
C LYS A 11 5.85 2.31 30.56
N ARG A 12 6.39 2.03 29.38
CA ARG A 12 5.63 1.41 28.28
C ARG A 12 5.00 0.13 28.83
N PRO A 13 3.75 -0.20 28.46
CA PRO A 13 3.22 -1.53 28.73
C PRO A 13 4.16 -2.52 28.05
N GLU A 14 4.80 -3.38 28.85
CA GLU A 14 5.48 -4.55 28.31
C GLU A 14 4.44 -5.35 27.54
N MET A 15 4.59 -5.35 26.22
CA MET A 15 3.93 -6.28 25.33
C MET A 15 4.26 -7.66 25.88
N LYS A 16 3.25 -8.36 26.43
CA LYS A 16 3.42 -9.74 26.88
C LYS A 16 3.91 -10.53 25.68
N ALA A 17 5.20 -10.88 25.70
CA ALA A 17 5.78 -11.85 24.80
C ALA A 17 5.01 -13.16 25.00
N SER A 18 4.04 -13.43 24.14
CA SER A 18 3.34 -14.70 24.14
C SER A 18 4.29 -15.74 23.55
N VAL A 19 4.97 -16.46 24.45
CA VAL A 19 5.58 -17.78 24.25
C VAL A 19 6.57 -17.84 23.08
N GLU A 20 7.87 -17.76 23.38
CA GLU A 20 8.89 -18.37 22.52
C GLU A 20 8.56 -19.86 22.37
N GLN A 21 7.82 -20.21 21.34
CA GLN A 21 7.53 -21.60 20.99
C GLN A 21 8.82 -22.20 20.44
N HIS A 22 9.34 -23.24 21.10
CA HIS A 22 10.55 -23.94 20.66
C HIS A 22 10.44 -24.34 19.18
N THR A 23 11.57 -24.32 18.45
CA THR A 23 11.59 -24.56 17.00
C THR A 23 10.96 -25.92 16.65
N VAL A 24 11.20 -26.91 17.50
CA VAL A 24 10.60 -28.25 17.45
C VAL A 24 9.07 -28.21 17.51
N ASP A 25 8.47 -27.38 18.38
CA ASP A 25 7.02 -27.28 18.52
C ASP A 25 6.37 -26.70 17.26
N ARG A 26 7.04 -25.72 16.63
CA ARG A 26 6.59 -25.12 15.37
C ARG A 26 6.63 -26.12 14.21
N VAL A 27 7.70 -26.92 14.13
CA VAL A 27 7.80 -28.02 13.16
C VAL A 27 6.71 -29.05 13.39
N CYS A 28 6.50 -29.46 14.64
CA CYS A 28 5.47 -30.43 15.02
C CYS A 28 4.07 -29.94 14.65
N HIS A 29 3.74 -28.72 15.03
CA HIS A 29 2.45 -28.10 14.73
C HIS A 29 2.21 -28.01 13.22
N TYR A 30 3.20 -27.58 12.44
CA TYR A 30 3.07 -27.51 10.98
C TYR A 30 2.90 -28.88 10.33
N LEU A 31 3.61 -29.91 10.80
CA LEU A 31 3.45 -31.28 10.30
C LEU A 31 2.03 -31.80 10.55
N GLU A 32 1.47 -31.51 11.72
CA GLU A 32 0.15 -31.95 12.14
C GLU A 32 -0.97 -31.19 11.44
N GLU A 33 -1.06 -29.87 11.67
CA GLU A 33 -2.20 -29.04 11.25
C GLU A 33 -2.17 -28.71 9.75
N GLU A 34 -0.99 -28.45 9.18
CA GLU A 34 -0.89 -27.96 7.80
C GLU A 34 -0.66 -29.09 6.78
N LEU A 35 -0.01 -30.18 7.20
CA LEU A 35 0.31 -31.31 6.33
C LEU A 35 -0.50 -32.58 6.65
N GLY A 36 -1.22 -32.64 7.77
CA GLY A 36 -1.98 -33.82 8.18
C GLY A 36 -1.11 -35.03 8.53
N LEU A 37 0.12 -34.80 9.00
CA LEU A 37 1.15 -35.80 9.26
C LEU A 37 1.38 -36.00 10.77
N GLU A 38 0.30 -36.16 11.54
CA GLU A 38 0.32 -36.35 13.00
C GLU A 38 1.27 -37.50 13.42
N HIS A 39 1.26 -38.61 12.68
CA HIS A 39 2.15 -39.75 12.93
C HIS A 39 3.66 -39.44 12.85
N LEU A 40 4.06 -38.38 12.12
CA LEU A 40 5.46 -37.93 12.05
C LEU A 40 5.80 -36.98 13.20
N GLN A 41 4.85 -36.14 13.60
CA GLN A 41 4.96 -35.27 14.77
C GLN A 41 5.21 -36.09 16.05
N VAL A 42 4.46 -37.18 16.24
CA VAL A 42 4.61 -38.07 17.40
C VAL A 42 6.03 -38.65 17.46
N LYS A 43 6.55 -39.14 16.33
CA LYS A 43 7.92 -39.70 16.26
C LYS A 43 8.99 -38.67 16.59
N LEU A 44 8.87 -37.43 16.11
CA LEU A 44 9.84 -36.37 16.44
C LEU A 44 9.83 -36.04 17.95
N LYS A 45 8.64 -36.05 18.58
CA LYS A 45 8.49 -35.83 20.03
C LYS A 45 9.02 -37.00 20.86
N GLU A 46 8.74 -38.24 20.48
CA GLU A 46 9.21 -39.46 21.16
C GLU A 46 10.74 -39.56 21.22
N HIS A 47 11.43 -39.02 20.22
CA HIS A 47 12.89 -39.01 20.14
C HIS A 47 13.55 -37.80 20.83
N TYR A 48 12.80 -36.96 21.56
CA TYR A 48 13.30 -35.80 22.33
C TYR A 48 14.28 -34.91 21.55
N ILE A 49 13.95 -34.61 20.30
CA ILE A 49 14.86 -33.84 19.43
C ILE A 49 14.97 -32.41 19.96
N THR A 50 16.19 -32.02 20.32
CA THR A 50 16.52 -30.62 20.66
C THR A 50 16.54 -29.73 19.41
N ASP A 51 16.33 -28.43 19.58
CA ASP A 51 16.43 -27.44 18.50
C ASP A 51 17.79 -27.49 17.78
N GLU A 52 18.90 -27.77 18.49
CA GLU A 52 20.23 -27.96 17.89
C GLU A 52 20.30 -29.21 17.00
N LYS A 53 19.76 -30.34 17.47
CA LYS A 53 19.72 -31.58 16.68
C LYS A 53 18.83 -31.43 15.46
N LEU A 54 17.75 -30.65 15.55
CA LEU A 54 16.85 -30.35 14.44
C LEU A 54 17.58 -29.66 13.26
N GLN A 55 18.54 -28.78 13.54
CA GLN A 55 19.33 -28.08 12.51
C GLN A 55 20.27 -29.00 11.73
N SER A 56 20.69 -30.10 12.34
CA SER A 56 21.64 -31.08 11.78
C SER A 56 20.97 -32.37 11.32
N LEU A 57 19.63 -32.43 11.31
CA LEU A 57 18.88 -33.65 11.04
C LEU A 57 19.09 -34.13 9.59
N THR A 58 19.40 -35.41 9.41
CA THR A 58 19.61 -36.04 8.10
C THR A 58 18.51 -37.06 7.78
N ALA A 59 18.45 -37.50 6.51
CA ALA A 59 17.55 -38.59 6.12
C ALA A 59 17.88 -39.91 6.83
N ASP A 60 19.16 -40.17 7.14
CA ASP A 60 19.58 -41.35 7.90
C ASP A 60 19.13 -41.27 9.37
N ASP A 61 19.16 -40.08 9.99
CA ASP A 61 18.57 -39.87 11.32
C ASP A 61 17.07 -40.20 11.32
N LEU A 62 16.32 -39.71 10.32
CA LEU A 62 14.89 -39.99 10.18
C LEU A 62 14.60 -41.49 9.96
N LYS A 63 15.48 -42.18 9.22
CA LYS A 63 15.39 -43.63 9.04
C LYS A 63 15.60 -44.37 10.36
N ASN A 64 16.55 -43.93 11.18
CA ASN A 64 16.79 -44.50 12.52
C ASN A 64 15.62 -44.24 13.49
N MET A 65 14.81 -43.21 13.24
CA MET A 65 13.55 -42.93 13.96
C MET A 65 12.36 -43.75 13.44
N GLY A 66 12.61 -44.73 12.55
CA GLY A 66 11.57 -45.58 11.98
C GLY A 66 10.66 -44.88 10.97
N ILE A 67 11.10 -43.77 10.36
CA ILE A 67 10.42 -43.15 9.23
C ILE A 67 11.08 -43.71 7.98
N GLU A 68 10.41 -44.61 7.25
CA GLU A 68 11.03 -45.31 6.11
C GLU A 68 10.71 -44.67 4.76
N ASN A 69 9.63 -43.89 4.68
CA ASN A 69 9.18 -43.28 3.44
C ASN A 69 10.02 -42.06 3.06
N HIS A 70 10.73 -42.16 1.93
CA HIS A 70 11.56 -41.09 1.39
C HIS A 70 10.79 -39.78 1.09
N LYS A 71 9.49 -39.86 0.74
CA LYS A 71 8.68 -38.64 0.56
C LYS A 71 8.47 -37.91 1.89
N ASP A 72 8.32 -38.64 2.98
CA ASP A 72 8.11 -38.06 4.30
C ASP A 72 9.41 -37.48 4.86
N HIS A 73 10.57 -38.07 4.53
CA HIS A 73 11.87 -37.46 4.79
C HIS A 73 11.99 -36.07 4.15
N LEU A 74 11.67 -35.96 2.86
CA LEU A 74 11.73 -34.69 2.15
C LEU A 74 10.78 -33.66 2.77
N LYS A 75 9.55 -34.06 3.15
CA LYS A 75 8.59 -33.17 3.80
C LYS A 75 9.08 -32.66 5.15
N ILE A 76 9.62 -33.54 6.00
CA ILE A 76 10.14 -33.16 7.32
C ILE A 76 11.34 -32.23 7.16
N LEU A 77 12.34 -32.62 6.35
CA LEU A 77 13.54 -31.81 6.16
C LEU A 77 13.23 -30.44 5.54
N ASN A 78 12.28 -30.37 4.61
CA ASN A 78 11.83 -29.09 4.04
C ASN A 78 11.08 -28.24 5.08
N THR A 79 10.24 -28.87 5.91
CA THR A 79 9.54 -28.17 7.00
C THR A 79 10.53 -27.62 8.02
N ILE A 80 11.52 -28.40 8.44
CA ILE A 80 12.59 -27.96 9.33
C ILE A 80 13.35 -26.79 8.72
N LYS A 81 13.81 -26.92 7.47
CA LYS A 81 14.50 -25.83 6.76
C LYS A 81 13.66 -24.56 6.69
N MET A 82 12.36 -24.68 6.48
CA MET A 82 11.44 -23.56 6.45
C MET A 82 11.26 -22.92 7.83
N VAL A 83 11.04 -23.72 8.87
CA VAL A 83 10.84 -23.21 10.24
C VAL A 83 12.10 -22.51 10.74
N LEU A 84 13.28 -23.05 10.44
CA LEU A 84 14.57 -22.43 10.78
C LEU A 84 14.82 -21.10 10.04
N GLN A 85 14.10 -20.82 8.95
CA GLN A 85 14.18 -19.54 8.25
C GLN A 85 13.32 -18.45 8.88
N ILE A 86 12.44 -18.81 9.82
CA ILE A 86 11.69 -17.82 10.58
C ILE A 86 12.68 -17.09 11.48
N LYS A 87 12.65 -15.76 11.38
CA LYS A 87 13.25 -14.90 12.37
C LYS A 87 12.12 -14.39 13.25
N ASP A 88 12.32 -14.33 14.55
CA ASP A 88 11.29 -13.79 15.44
C ASP A 88 11.39 -12.26 15.57
N SER A 89 12.50 -11.66 15.14
CA SER A 89 12.72 -10.22 15.25
C SER A 89 12.35 -9.45 13.97
N PRO A 90 11.60 -8.33 14.05
CA PRO A 90 11.35 -7.45 12.92
C PRO A 90 12.66 -6.82 12.41
N LYS A 91 12.66 -6.36 11.15
CA LYS A 91 13.79 -5.64 10.54
C LYS A 91 13.46 -4.16 10.42
N VAL A 92 14.40 -3.31 10.82
CA VAL A 92 14.28 -1.86 10.72
C VAL A 92 14.88 -1.37 9.40
N PHE A 93 14.10 -0.57 8.66
CA PHE A 93 14.56 0.20 7.51
C PHE A 93 14.58 1.68 7.88
N ASN A 94 15.62 2.40 7.45
CA ASN A 94 15.66 3.86 7.61
C ASN A 94 15.25 4.52 6.29
N ASP A 95 14.13 5.23 6.31
CA ASP A 95 13.55 5.93 5.17
C ASP A 95 13.55 7.44 5.40
N SER A 96 13.83 8.21 4.34
CA SER A 96 13.96 9.67 4.43
C SER A 96 12.64 10.41 4.68
N VAL A 97 11.49 9.76 4.43
CA VAL A 97 10.15 10.33 4.58
C VAL A 97 9.52 9.91 5.91
N HIS A 98 9.66 8.63 6.27
CA HIS A 98 8.99 8.03 7.42
C HIS A 98 9.91 7.83 8.63
N GLY A 99 11.23 7.94 8.48
CA GLY A 99 12.20 7.61 9.51
C GLY A 99 12.39 6.10 9.65
N HIS A 100 12.39 5.59 10.88
CA HIS A 100 12.56 4.16 11.12
C HIS A 100 11.25 3.41 10.91
N MET A 101 11.23 2.50 9.94
CA MET A 101 10.10 1.63 9.62
C MET A 101 10.43 0.20 10.04
N GLU A 102 9.59 -0.40 10.87
CA GLU A 102 9.73 -1.80 11.29
C GLU A 102 8.90 -2.70 10.39
N PHE A 103 9.51 -3.76 9.87
CA PHE A 103 8.83 -4.76 9.04
C PHE A 103 8.87 -6.14 9.67
N HIS A 104 7.70 -6.77 9.69
CA HIS A 104 7.55 -8.16 10.08
C HIS A 104 8.44 -9.08 9.21
N PRO A 105 9.04 -10.14 9.77
CA PRO A 105 9.93 -11.07 9.05
C PRO A 105 9.38 -11.62 7.73
N LEU A 106 8.08 -11.91 7.65
CA LEU A 106 7.43 -12.33 6.40
C LEU A 106 7.50 -11.24 5.32
N LEU A 107 7.27 -9.99 5.69
CA LEU A 107 7.37 -8.86 4.77
C LEU A 107 8.79 -8.73 4.23
N VAL A 108 9.81 -8.92 5.10
CA VAL A 108 11.22 -8.93 4.69
C VAL A 108 11.50 -10.04 3.68
N LYS A 109 10.92 -11.22 3.85
CA LYS A 109 11.07 -12.33 2.89
C LYS A 109 10.46 -12.00 1.52
N ILE A 110 9.33 -11.30 1.49
CA ILE A 110 8.73 -10.79 0.25
C ILE A 110 9.62 -9.71 -0.39
N ILE A 111 10.11 -8.77 0.42
CA ILE A 111 11.00 -7.68 -0.03
C ILE A 111 12.28 -8.24 -0.64
N ASP A 112 12.88 -9.27 -0.03
CA ASP A 112 14.15 -9.86 -0.46
C ASP A 112 14.00 -10.86 -1.63
N THR A 113 12.96 -10.72 -2.46
CA THR A 113 12.77 -11.50 -3.70
C THR A 113 13.19 -10.73 -4.95
N PRO A 114 13.62 -11.39 -6.04
CA PRO A 114 13.92 -10.73 -7.31
C PRO A 114 12.75 -9.89 -7.86
N GLN A 115 11.52 -10.40 -7.71
CA GLN A 115 10.28 -9.79 -8.19
C GLN A 115 10.04 -8.43 -7.51
N PHE A 116 10.32 -8.33 -6.21
CA PHE A 116 10.22 -7.07 -5.46
C PHE A 116 11.46 -6.17 -5.64
N GLN A 117 12.67 -6.73 -5.56
CA GLN A 117 13.92 -5.97 -5.72
C GLN A 117 14.04 -5.28 -7.08
N ARG A 118 13.39 -5.83 -8.11
CA ARG A 118 13.21 -5.20 -9.42
C ARG A 118 12.71 -3.76 -9.34
N LEU A 119 11.85 -3.42 -8.37
CA LEU A 119 11.29 -2.07 -8.23
C LEU A 119 12.36 -1.00 -7.98
N ARG A 120 13.59 -1.37 -7.57
CA ARG A 120 14.73 -0.45 -7.43
C ARG A 120 15.17 0.17 -8.76
N TYR A 121 14.79 -0.45 -9.87
CA TYR A 121 15.20 -0.03 -11.20
C TYR A 121 14.08 0.70 -11.96
N ILE A 122 12.97 1.02 -11.30
CA ILE A 122 11.80 1.65 -11.91
C ILE A 122 11.55 3.00 -11.26
N LYS A 123 11.88 4.08 -11.98
CA LYS A 123 11.70 5.46 -11.53
C LYS A 123 10.22 5.76 -11.24
N GLN A 124 9.94 6.29 -10.05
CA GLN A 124 8.58 6.62 -9.59
C GLN A 124 7.88 7.54 -10.61
N LEU A 125 8.56 8.63 -10.96
CA LEU A 125 8.04 9.68 -11.85
C LEU A 125 8.52 9.55 -13.30
N GLY A 126 9.12 8.40 -13.66
CA GLY A 126 9.57 8.12 -15.02
C GLY A 126 10.41 9.26 -15.62
N GLY A 127 9.94 9.84 -16.72
CA GLY A 127 10.62 10.91 -17.44
C GLY A 127 10.74 12.24 -16.68
N ALA A 128 9.98 12.44 -15.58
CA ALA A 128 10.10 13.64 -14.78
C ALA A 128 11.49 13.79 -14.13
N TYR A 129 12.23 12.69 -13.94
CA TYR A 129 13.62 12.72 -13.49
C TYR A 129 14.53 13.60 -14.38
N PHE A 130 14.26 13.66 -15.68
CA PHE A 130 15.01 14.50 -16.61
C PHE A 130 14.64 16.00 -16.54
N VAL A 131 13.57 16.33 -15.82
CA VAL A 131 13.12 17.72 -15.55
C VAL A 131 13.51 18.12 -14.13
N TYR A 132 13.31 17.21 -13.18
CA TYR A 132 13.52 17.37 -11.75
C TYR A 132 14.64 16.42 -11.31
N PRO A 133 15.90 16.88 -11.21
CA PRO A 133 17.03 16.02 -10.89
C PRO A 133 16.92 15.38 -9.49
N GLY A 134 16.14 15.98 -8.59
CA GLY A 134 15.82 15.40 -7.27
C GLY A 134 14.86 14.21 -7.33
N ALA A 135 14.06 14.05 -8.40
CA ALA A 135 13.11 12.94 -8.59
C ALA A 135 13.81 11.64 -9.02
N SER A 136 14.87 11.26 -8.30
CA SER A 136 15.70 10.09 -8.57
C SER A 136 15.16 8.80 -7.95
N HIS A 137 14.13 8.91 -7.12
CA HIS A 137 13.50 7.81 -6.39
C HIS A 137 12.76 6.83 -7.31
N ASN A 138 12.61 5.61 -6.82
CA ASN A 138 12.05 4.46 -7.50
C ASN A 138 10.83 3.92 -6.75
N ARG A 139 10.10 3.02 -7.42
CA ARG A 139 8.92 2.35 -6.87
C ARG A 139 9.23 1.50 -5.63
N PHE A 140 10.49 1.09 -5.43
CA PHE A 140 10.90 0.24 -4.29
C PHE A 140 10.67 0.94 -2.94
N GLU A 141 11.27 2.10 -2.73
CA GLU A 141 11.15 2.84 -1.47
C GLU A 141 9.73 3.36 -1.24
N HIS A 142 9.00 3.69 -2.32
CA HIS A 142 7.58 3.99 -2.26
C HIS A 142 6.77 2.78 -1.78
N SER A 143 6.96 1.60 -2.37
CA SER A 143 6.27 0.37 -1.97
C SER A 143 6.53 0.02 -0.51
N LEU A 144 7.77 0.20 -0.02
CA LEU A 144 8.07 0.05 1.41
C LEU A 144 7.23 1.02 2.26
N GLY A 145 7.22 2.30 1.92
CA GLY A 145 6.45 3.29 2.67
C GLY A 145 4.94 3.04 2.65
N VAL A 146 4.38 2.59 1.53
CA VAL A 146 2.95 2.20 1.45
C VAL A 146 2.66 0.99 2.33
N GLY A 147 3.50 -0.05 2.30
CA GLY A 147 3.37 -1.21 3.20
C GLY A 147 3.45 -0.81 4.67
N TYR A 148 4.35 0.10 5.02
CA TYR A 148 4.46 0.65 6.38
C TYR A 148 3.20 1.42 6.80
N LEU A 149 2.75 2.39 5.99
CA LEU A 149 1.57 3.21 6.30
C LEU A 149 0.28 2.39 6.33
N ALA A 150 0.16 1.35 5.50
CA ALA A 150 -0.97 0.42 5.52
C ALA A 150 -1.06 -0.29 6.88
N GLY A 151 0.09 -0.75 7.41
CA GLY A 151 0.19 -1.33 8.75
C GLY A 151 -0.12 -0.32 9.85
N GLU A 152 0.43 0.89 9.78
CA GLU A 152 0.17 1.95 10.78
C GLU A 152 -1.31 2.32 10.85
N LEU A 153 -2.01 2.41 9.71
CA LEU A 153 -3.44 2.69 9.68
C LEU A 153 -4.25 1.52 10.25
N ALA A 154 -3.98 0.29 9.82
CA ALA A 154 -4.67 -0.89 10.35
C ALA A 154 -4.45 -1.03 11.87
N GLN A 155 -3.23 -0.80 12.36
CA GLN A 155 -2.90 -0.85 13.78
C GLN A 155 -3.59 0.28 14.58
N ALA A 156 -3.64 1.50 14.03
CA ALA A 156 -4.31 2.63 14.66
C ALA A 156 -5.83 2.37 14.81
N LEU A 157 -6.45 1.79 13.78
CA LEU A 157 -7.85 1.38 13.82
C LEU A 157 -8.06 0.24 14.82
N LYS A 158 -7.23 -0.81 14.78
CA LYS A 158 -7.28 -1.95 15.70
C LYS A 158 -7.22 -1.48 17.15
N THR A 159 -6.17 -0.74 17.50
CA THR A 159 -5.92 -0.26 18.86
C THR A 159 -7.10 0.56 19.39
N LYS A 160 -7.73 1.38 18.53
CA LYS A 160 -8.85 2.22 18.91
C LYS A 160 -10.10 1.40 19.24
N HIS A 161 -10.44 0.41 18.41
CA HIS A 161 -11.64 -0.40 18.58
C HIS A 161 -11.47 -1.54 19.60
N ASP A 162 -10.25 -2.07 19.78
CA ASP A 162 -9.93 -3.04 20.82
C ASP A 162 -10.11 -2.43 22.22
N ASN A 163 -9.70 -1.16 22.40
CA ASN A 163 -9.93 -0.40 23.64
C ASN A 163 -11.42 -0.19 23.95
N GLU A 164 -12.30 -0.40 22.97
CA GLU A 164 -13.75 -0.26 23.08
C GLU A 164 -14.46 -1.62 23.09
N GLY A 165 -13.71 -2.72 22.99
CA GLY A 165 -14.21 -4.10 23.05
C GLY A 165 -14.79 -4.65 21.75
N GLU A 166 -14.59 -3.98 20.61
CA GLU A 166 -15.21 -4.36 19.33
C GLU A 166 -14.37 -5.37 18.52
N ASN A 167 -13.07 -5.55 18.84
CA ASN A 167 -12.15 -6.54 18.24
C ASN A 167 -12.32 -6.73 16.71
N LEU A 168 -12.30 -5.63 15.96
CA LEU A 168 -12.65 -5.62 14.53
C LEU A 168 -11.55 -6.13 13.59
N ILE A 169 -10.30 -6.13 14.03
CA ILE A 169 -9.12 -6.38 13.20
C ILE A 169 -8.21 -7.39 13.89
N ASP A 170 -7.85 -8.44 13.18
CA ASP A 170 -6.93 -9.49 13.65
C ASP A 170 -5.49 -9.21 13.18
N GLU A 171 -4.50 -9.82 13.82
CA GLU A 171 -3.07 -9.69 13.43
C GLU A 171 -2.83 -10.13 11.97
N LYS A 172 -3.53 -11.18 11.51
CA LYS A 172 -3.46 -11.62 10.11
C LYS A 172 -4.01 -10.57 9.15
N ASP A 173 -5.01 -9.77 9.56
CA ASP A 173 -5.55 -8.70 8.70
C ASP A 173 -4.53 -7.59 8.53
N ILE A 174 -3.84 -7.19 9.60
CA ILE A 174 -2.76 -6.20 9.55
C ILE A 174 -1.66 -6.70 8.61
N LEU A 175 -1.24 -7.95 8.77
CA LEU A 175 -0.20 -8.53 7.92
C LEU A 175 -0.64 -8.61 6.45
N SER A 176 -1.88 -9.01 6.16
CA SER A 176 -2.45 -8.99 4.80
C SER A 176 -2.49 -7.58 4.20
N VAL A 177 -2.91 -6.58 4.97
CA VAL A 177 -2.97 -5.17 4.55
C VAL A 177 -1.56 -4.63 4.26
N GLN A 178 -0.56 -4.97 5.08
CA GLN A 178 0.84 -4.63 4.83
C GLN A 178 1.38 -5.29 3.56
N ILE A 179 1.07 -6.58 3.34
CA ILE A 179 1.48 -7.28 2.11
C ILE A 179 0.85 -6.64 0.87
N ALA A 180 -0.44 -6.32 0.91
CA ALA A 180 -1.09 -5.62 -0.19
C ALA A 180 -0.47 -4.23 -0.45
N GLY A 181 -0.19 -3.47 0.61
CA GLY A 181 0.50 -2.18 0.49
C GLY A 181 1.90 -2.30 -0.13
N LEU A 182 2.69 -3.30 0.28
CA LEU A 182 3.98 -3.59 -0.35
C LEU A 182 3.84 -3.96 -1.83
N CYS A 183 2.83 -4.77 -2.16
CA CYS A 183 2.74 -5.43 -3.46
C CYS A 183 1.91 -4.67 -4.50
N HIS A 184 1.24 -3.56 -4.13
CA HIS A 184 0.31 -2.84 -5.02
C HIS A 184 0.95 -2.39 -6.36
N ASP A 185 2.25 -2.11 -6.33
CA ASP A 185 3.02 -1.54 -7.44
C ASP A 185 3.96 -2.53 -8.15
N LEU A 186 3.90 -3.82 -7.80
CA LEU A 186 4.76 -4.86 -8.41
C LEU A 186 4.67 -4.90 -9.95
N GLY A 187 3.51 -4.57 -10.50
CA GLY A 187 3.19 -4.65 -11.92
C GLY A 187 3.64 -3.46 -12.77
N HIS A 188 4.19 -2.40 -12.17
CA HIS A 188 4.68 -1.26 -12.96
C HIS A 188 5.83 -1.65 -13.87
N GLY A 189 5.78 -1.25 -15.15
CA GLY A 189 6.85 -1.45 -16.13
C GLY A 189 7.88 -0.31 -16.18
N PRO A 190 8.86 -0.37 -17.11
CA PRO A 190 9.85 0.70 -17.28
C PRO A 190 9.21 2.08 -17.47
N PHE A 191 9.67 3.06 -16.69
CA PHE A 191 9.10 4.43 -16.63
C PHE A 191 7.65 4.50 -16.10
N SER A 192 7.24 3.56 -15.26
CA SER A 192 5.95 3.58 -14.52
C SER A 192 4.75 3.75 -15.47
N HIS A 193 3.89 4.75 -15.27
CA HIS A 193 2.68 4.98 -16.08
C HIS A 193 2.96 5.22 -17.58
N MET A 194 4.20 5.57 -17.98
CA MET A 194 4.52 5.67 -19.40
C MET A 194 4.38 4.31 -20.09
N PHE A 195 4.74 3.23 -19.40
CA PHE A 195 4.69 1.87 -19.96
C PHE A 195 3.27 1.43 -20.32
N GLU A 196 2.28 1.77 -19.50
CA GLU A 196 0.87 1.41 -19.73
C GLU A 196 0.36 1.94 -21.08
N SER A 197 0.82 3.13 -21.47
CA SER A 197 0.44 3.71 -22.76
C SER A 197 1.10 3.02 -23.97
N VAL A 198 2.16 2.23 -23.75
CA VAL A 198 2.89 1.47 -24.77
C VAL A 198 2.42 0.01 -24.78
N CYS A 199 1.99 -0.53 -23.64
CA CYS A 199 1.43 -1.88 -23.50
C CYS A 199 -0.03 -1.81 -22.98
N PRO A 200 -1.01 -1.46 -23.83
CA PRO A 200 -2.36 -1.09 -23.39
C PRO A 200 -3.26 -2.27 -22.97
N LYS A 201 -2.73 -3.51 -22.95
CA LYS A 201 -3.55 -4.72 -22.75
C LYS A 201 -3.93 -4.99 -21.30
N LYS A 202 -3.13 -4.54 -20.33
CA LYS A 202 -3.37 -4.72 -18.89
C LYS A 202 -2.93 -3.47 -18.14
N LYS A 203 -3.71 -3.08 -17.13
CA LYS A 203 -3.29 -2.04 -16.19
C LYS A 203 -2.23 -2.59 -15.23
N HIS A 204 -1.46 -1.72 -14.59
CA HIS A 204 -0.37 -2.16 -13.71
C HIS A 204 -0.89 -2.96 -12.51
N GLU A 205 -2.09 -2.65 -12.00
CA GLU A 205 -2.68 -3.32 -10.84
C GLU A 205 -2.97 -4.81 -11.14
N GLN A 206 -3.44 -5.12 -12.35
CA GLN A 206 -3.65 -6.51 -12.79
C GLN A 206 -2.31 -7.26 -12.89
N ILE A 207 -1.27 -6.58 -13.39
CA ILE A 207 0.08 -7.15 -13.48
C ILE A 207 0.67 -7.31 -12.08
N SER A 208 0.35 -6.44 -11.12
CA SER A 208 0.80 -6.56 -9.72
C SER A 208 0.26 -7.84 -9.07
N ILE A 209 -0.99 -8.20 -9.34
CA ILE A 209 -1.57 -9.48 -8.88
C ILE A 209 -0.82 -10.67 -9.50
N GLU A 210 -0.60 -10.65 -10.81
CA GLU A 210 0.11 -11.73 -11.52
C GLU A 210 1.56 -11.86 -11.02
N MET A 211 2.23 -10.73 -10.77
CA MET A 211 3.57 -10.68 -10.23
C MET A 211 3.62 -11.14 -8.77
N PHE A 212 2.59 -10.86 -7.96
CA PHE A 212 2.47 -11.36 -6.60
C PHE A 212 2.32 -12.88 -6.57
N ASP A 213 1.44 -13.46 -7.41
CA ASP A 213 1.30 -14.91 -7.50
C ASP A 213 2.62 -15.56 -7.93
N TYR A 214 3.30 -15.00 -8.96
CA TYR A 214 4.63 -15.47 -9.39
C TYR A 214 5.68 -15.36 -8.27
N LEU A 215 5.70 -14.26 -7.52
CA LEU A 215 6.60 -14.05 -6.38
C LEU A 215 6.39 -15.12 -5.32
N VAL A 216 5.13 -15.39 -4.94
CA VAL A 216 4.81 -16.38 -3.90
C VAL A 216 5.17 -17.81 -4.34
N GLU A 217 4.90 -18.16 -5.59
CA GLU A 217 5.17 -19.49 -6.15
C GLU A 217 6.68 -19.74 -6.32
N GLU A 218 7.38 -18.87 -7.06
CA GLU A 218 8.79 -19.05 -7.42
C GLU A 218 9.71 -19.09 -6.18
N ASN A 219 9.36 -18.31 -5.15
CA ASN A 219 10.15 -18.23 -3.92
C ASN A 219 9.63 -19.19 -2.82
N GLY A 220 8.64 -20.03 -3.12
CA GLY A 220 8.10 -21.02 -2.18
C GLY A 220 7.56 -20.40 -0.88
N LEU A 221 6.92 -19.23 -0.95
CA LEU A 221 6.51 -18.47 0.24
C LEU A 221 5.20 -18.96 0.85
N LYS A 222 4.37 -19.69 0.11
CA LYS A 222 3.04 -20.14 0.58
C LYS A 222 3.12 -20.96 1.88
N PRO A 223 4.01 -21.96 2.02
CA PRO A 223 4.24 -22.64 3.30
C PRO A 223 4.63 -21.70 4.46
N LEU A 224 5.47 -20.71 4.18
CA LEU A 224 5.91 -19.74 5.19
C LEU A 224 4.77 -18.79 5.60
N MET A 225 3.93 -18.37 4.66
CA MET A 225 2.74 -17.57 4.94
C MET A 225 1.79 -18.30 5.90
N LYS A 226 1.52 -19.59 5.66
CA LYS A 226 0.73 -20.47 6.55
C LYS A 226 1.28 -20.52 7.96
N LEU A 227 2.60 -20.62 8.07
CA LEU A 227 3.29 -20.67 9.36
C LEU A 227 3.22 -19.36 10.16
N TYR A 228 2.98 -18.23 9.49
CA TYR A 228 2.64 -16.95 10.13
C TYR A 228 1.12 -16.72 10.25
N GLY A 229 0.31 -17.77 10.05
CA GLY A 229 -1.15 -17.73 10.27
C GLY A 229 -1.98 -17.25 9.08
N LEU A 230 -1.39 -17.10 7.88
CA LEU A 230 -2.12 -16.72 6.67
C LEU A 230 -2.68 -17.95 5.94
N CYS A 231 -3.93 -17.90 5.51
CA CYS A 231 -4.60 -18.94 4.74
C CYS A 231 -4.97 -18.48 3.32
N ASP A 232 -5.51 -19.38 2.49
CA ASP A 232 -5.87 -19.07 1.10
C ASP A 232 -6.83 -17.86 0.96
N PRO A 233 -7.87 -17.69 1.80
CA PRO A 233 -8.67 -16.46 1.83
C PRO A 233 -7.86 -15.17 2.03
N ASP A 234 -6.75 -15.21 2.77
CA ASP A 234 -5.89 -14.04 3.00
C ASP A 234 -5.12 -13.66 1.73
N LEU A 235 -4.72 -14.65 0.92
CA LEU A 235 -4.08 -14.41 -0.38
C LEU A 235 -5.08 -13.81 -1.38
N ILE A 236 -6.34 -14.24 -1.34
CA ILE A 236 -7.42 -13.62 -2.13
C ILE A 236 -7.63 -12.18 -1.66
N PHE A 237 -7.72 -11.95 -0.35
CA PHE A 237 -7.90 -10.63 0.23
C PHE A 237 -6.78 -9.64 -0.15
N ILE A 238 -5.51 -10.08 -0.10
CA ILE A 238 -4.35 -9.29 -0.56
C ILE A 238 -4.54 -8.84 -2.01
N LYS A 239 -4.92 -9.76 -2.89
CA LYS A 239 -5.11 -9.48 -4.32
C LYS A 239 -6.26 -8.51 -4.56
N GLU A 240 -7.39 -8.70 -3.87
CA GLU A 240 -8.56 -7.83 -3.98
C GLU A 240 -8.29 -6.38 -3.52
N MET A 241 -7.41 -6.18 -2.52
CA MET A 241 -6.98 -4.85 -2.08
C MET A 241 -6.10 -4.13 -3.11
N ILE A 242 -5.34 -4.88 -3.92
CA ILE A 242 -4.54 -4.32 -5.03
C ILE A 242 -5.46 -4.01 -6.22
N HIS A 243 -6.27 -5.00 -6.60
CA HIS A 243 -7.26 -4.86 -7.66
C HIS A 243 -8.43 -5.83 -7.45
N SER A 244 -9.63 -5.28 -7.30
CA SER A 244 -10.86 -6.05 -7.44
C SER A 244 -11.42 -5.96 -8.86
N GLU A 245 -11.84 -7.10 -9.41
CA GLU A 245 -12.70 -7.14 -10.60
C GLU A 245 -14.12 -6.67 -10.23
N ASP A 246 -14.80 -6.03 -11.18
CA ASP A 246 -16.20 -5.60 -11.00
C ASP A 246 -17.14 -6.83 -11.03
N LYS A 247 -17.26 -7.52 -9.90
CA LYS A 247 -18.24 -8.60 -9.74
C LYS A 247 -19.63 -8.01 -9.48
N HIS A 248 -20.64 -8.52 -10.18
CA HIS A 248 -22.04 -8.15 -9.97
C HIS A 248 -22.57 -8.76 -8.66
N GLY A 249 -22.97 -7.93 -7.69
CA GLY A 249 -23.55 -8.35 -6.41
C GLY A 249 -23.52 -7.22 -5.36
N ASN A 250 -24.13 -7.44 -4.18
CA ASN A 250 -24.09 -6.46 -3.07
C ASN A 250 -22.71 -6.38 -2.39
N TRP A 251 -21.97 -7.49 -2.41
CA TRP A 251 -20.59 -7.60 -1.92
C TRP A 251 -19.74 -8.36 -2.95
N PRO A 252 -18.74 -7.70 -3.58
CA PRO A 252 -17.99 -8.28 -4.68
C PRO A 252 -16.74 -9.07 -4.23
N HIS A 253 -16.48 -9.16 -2.92
CA HIS A 253 -15.24 -9.70 -2.38
C HIS A 253 -15.42 -11.07 -1.73
N GLU A 254 -14.41 -11.91 -1.85
CA GLU A 254 -14.34 -13.27 -1.29
C GLU A 254 -13.35 -13.36 -0.13
N GLY A 255 -12.31 -12.52 -0.11
CA GLY A 255 -11.25 -12.59 0.90
C GLY A 255 -11.71 -12.24 2.31
N ARG A 256 -12.66 -11.30 2.43
CA ARG A 256 -13.29 -10.85 3.69
C ARG A 256 -14.77 -10.54 3.48
N GLY A 257 -15.55 -10.63 4.56
CA GLY A 257 -16.97 -10.27 4.57
C GLY A 257 -17.21 -8.76 4.67
N GLU A 258 -18.49 -8.36 4.52
CA GLU A 258 -18.93 -6.97 4.63
C GLU A 258 -18.61 -6.34 5.99
N ASP A 259 -18.49 -7.15 7.05
CA ASP A 259 -18.12 -6.72 8.39
C ASP A 259 -16.70 -6.13 8.47
N LYS A 260 -15.85 -6.44 7.49
CA LYS A 260 -14.48 -5.93 7.34
C LYS A 260 -14.30 -5.06 6.09
N SER A 261 -15.38 -4.46 5.57
CA SER A 261 -15.35 -3.65 4.35
C SER A 261 -14.35 -2.49 4.38
N PHE A 262 -14.18 -1.86 5.53
CA PHE A 262 -13.24 -0.75 5.74
C PHE A 262 -11.78 -1.10 5.44
N LEU A 263 -11.38 -2.38 5.50
CA LEU A 263 -9.99 -2.76 5.20
C LEU A 263 -9.63 -2.57 3.72
N TYR A 264 -10.60 -2.74 2.81
CA TYR A 264 -10.41 -2.50 1.38
C TYR A 264 -10.19 -1.02 1.04
N GLU A 265 -10.44 -0.11 1.99
CA GLU A 265 -10.23 1.33 1.82
C GLU A 265 -8.81 1.79 2.17
N ILE A 266 -7.96 0.89 2.68
CA ILE A 266 -6.62 1.25 3.18
C ILE A 266 -5.62 1.43 2.04
N VAL A 267 -5.48 0.43 1.17
CA VAL A 267 -4.40 0.37 0.16
C VAL A 267 -4.80 1.08 -1.14
N ALA A 268 -5.98 0.76 -1.68
CA ALA A 268 -6.48 1.34 -2.92
C ALA A 268 -7.98 1.67 -2.79
N ASN A 269 -8.28 2.91 -2.38
CA ASN A 269 -9.64 3.32 -2.08
C ASN A 269 -10.38 3.75 -3.36
N LYS A 270 -11.18 2.84 -3.92
CA LYS A 270 -11.97 3.10 -5.13
C LYS A 270 -13.18 4.02 -4.89
N THR A 271 -13.60 4.23 -3.64
CA THR A 271 -14.80 5.02 -3.28
C THR A 271 -14.54 6.52 -3.38
N ASN A 272 -13.43 6.98 -2.80
CA ASN A 272 -13.12 8.41 -2.70
C ASN A 272 -11.66 8.75 -3.06
N GLY A 273 -10.80 7.74 -3.28
CA GLY A 273 -9.40 7.94 -3.62
C GLY A 273 -8.55 8.45 -2.46
N VAL A 274 -8.94 8.21 -1.20
CA VAL A 274 -8.13 8.49 -0.01
C VAL A 274 -7.59 7.17 0.54
N ASP A 275 -6.31 6.92 0.30
CA ASP A 275 -5.60 5.69 0.64
C ASP A 275 -4.12 5.95 0.97
N VAL A 276 -3.46 4.96 1.57
CA VAL A 276 -2.07 5.08 2.04
C VAL A 276 -1.03 5.14 0.91
N ASP A 277 -1.37 4.66 -0.29
CA ASP A 277 -0.58 4.89 -1.51
C ASP A 277 -0.34 6.39 -1.70
N LYS A 278 -1.43 7.17 -1.69
CA LYS A 278 -1.37 8.63 -1.82
C LYS A 278 -0.67 9.30 -0.65
N PHE A 279 -0.75 8.74 0.55
CA PHE A 279 -0.08 9.31 1.72
C PHE A 279 1.45 9.24 1.55
N ASP A 280 1.97 8.09 1.11
CA ASP A 280 3.39 7.93 0.82
C ASP A 280 3.80 8.83 -0.34
N TYR A 281 3.19 8.67 -1.52
CA TYR A 281 3.73 9.35 -2.69
C TYR A 281 3.56 10.86 -2.62
N PHE A 282 2.54 11.41 -1.93
CA PHE A 282 2.48 12.85 -1.69
C PHE A 282 3.67 13.32 -0.87
N ALA A 283 3.99 12.64 0.23
CA ALA A 283 5.11 13.02 1.07
C ALA A 283 6.45 12.82 0.36
N ARG A 284 6.63 11.68 -0.31
CA ARG A 284 7.85 11.28 -1.00
C ARG A 284 8.11 12.12 -2.23
N ASP A 285 7.12 12.33 -3.09
CA ASP A 285 7.29 13.15 -4.28
C ASP A 285 7.53 14.60 -3.90
N CYS A 286 6.80 15.15 -2.92
CA CYS A 286 7.08 16.50 -2.42
C CYS A 286 8.52 16.63 -1.90
N HIS A 287 9.01 15.65 -1.14
CA HIS A 287 10.40 15.63 -0.65
C HIS A 287 11.42 15.69 -1.80
N HIS A 288 11.26 14.84 -2.81
CA HIS A 288 12.20 14.74 -3.93
C HIS A 288 12.06 15.87 -4.97
N LEU A 289 10.87 16.47 -5.08
CA LEU A 289 10.59 17.60 -5.98
C LEU A 289 10.90 18.96 -5.35
N GLY A 290 11.20 19.01 -4.05
CA GLY A 290 11.36 20.27 -3.31
C GLY A 290 10.06 21.06 -3.17
N MET A 291 8.93 20.35 -3.07
CA MET A 291 7.61 20.92 -2.84
C MET A 291 7.17 20.70 -1.39
N GLN A 292 6.34 21.59 -0.88
CA GLN A 292 5.74 21.41 0.44
C GLN A 292 4.51 20.50 0.35
N ASN A 293 4.47 19.46 1.19
CA ASN A 293 3.27 18.67 1.42
C ASN A 293 2.49 19.29 2.60
N ASN A 294 1.28 19.76 2.36
CA ASN A 294 0.43 20.35 3.40
C ASN A 294 -0.44 19.33 4.12
N PHE A 295 -0.62 18.13 3.53
CA PHE A 295 -1.40 17.07 4.14
C PHE A 295 -0.61 16.35 5.24
N ASP A 296 -1.15 16.33 6.45
CA ASP A 296 -0.59 15.59 7.58
C ASP A 296 -1.30 14.23 7.73
N TYR A 297 -0.69 13.18 7.17
CA TYR A 297 -1.19 11.82 7.30
C TYR A 297 -1.10 11.30 8.74
N ARG A 298 -0.13 11.72 9.57
CA ARG A 298 -0.02 11.25 10.96
C ARG A 298 -1.23 11.72 11.77
N ARG A 299 -1.67 12.94 11.49
CA ARG A 299 -2.91 13.49 12.06
C ARG A 299 -4.14 12.73 11.56
N PHE A 300 -4.21 12.38 10.27
CA PHE A 300 -5.25 11.52 9.71
C PHE A 300 -5.34 10.19 10.46
N LEU A 301 -4.23 9.45 10.59
CA LEU A 301 -4.18 8.14 11.27
C LEU A 301 -4.73 8.23 12.70
N LYS A 302 -4.35 9.28 13.44
CA LYS A 302 -4.82 9.49 14.81
C LYS A 302 -6.33 9.70 14.90
N PHE A 303 -6.93 10.40 13.93
CA PHE A 303 -8.35 10.71 13.91
C PHE A 303 -9.21 9.73 13.10
N ALA A 304 -8.61 8.76 12.40
CA ALA A 304 -9.34 7.73 11.68
C ALA A 304 -10.06 6.75 12.61
N ARG A 305 -11.27 6.33 12.24
CA ARG A 305 -12.11 5.40 13.01
C ARG A 305 -13.01 4.61 12.08
N VAL A 306 -13.41 3.41 12.46
CA VAL A 306 -14.40 2.64 11.73
C VAL A 306 -15.80 3.03 12.23
N CYS A 307 -16.71 3.37 11.33
CA CYS A 307 -18.10 3.67 11.68
C CYS A 307 -19.04 2.97 10.70
N GLU A 308 -20.24 2.67 11.17
CA GLU A 308 -21.31 2.17 10.31
C GLU A 308 -21.95 3.34 9.57
N ALA A 309 -22.11 3.19 8.26
CA ALA A 309 -22.75 4.16 7.39
C ALA A 309 -24.17 3.76 7.00
N GLU A 310 -24.88 4.70 6.36
CA GLU A 310 -26.29 4.51 5.96
C GLU A 310 -26.49 3.39 4.92
N ASP A 311 -25.43 2.99 4.22
CA ASP A 311 -25.40 1.84 3.31
C ASP A 311 -25.28 0.48 4.02
N GLY A 312 -25.22 0.47 5.36
CA GLY A 312 -25.10 -0.73 6.19
C GLY A 312 -23.68 -1.29 6.26
N LYS A 313 -22.69 -0.62 5.65
CA LYS A 313 -21.29 -1.06 5.64
C LYS A 313 -20.46 -0.27 6.64
N LYS A 314 -19.32 -0.84 7.02
CA LYS A 314 -18.33 -0.17 7.86
C LYS A 314 -17.32 0.57 6.99
N HIS A 315 -17.14 1.86 7.25
CA HIS A 315 -16.24 2.73 6.50
C HIS A 315 -15.19 3.37 7.40
N ILE A 316 -14.02 3.66 6.85
CA ILE A 316 -13.03 4.51 7.50
C ILE A 316 -13.58 5.95 7.49
N CYS A 317 -13.92 6.43 8.67
CA CYS A 317 -14.43 7.76 8.93
C CYS A 317 -13.38 8.63 9.60
N ILE A 318 -13.36 9.90 9.24
CA ILE A 318 -12.47 10.89 9.83
C ILE A 318 -13.26 11.83 10.72
N ARG A 319 -12.63 12.35 11.78
CA ARG A 319 -13.29 13.33 12.63
C ARG A 319 -13.67 14.58 11.83
N ASP A 320 -14.91 15.03 11.99
CA ASP A 320 -15.50 16.20 11.31
C ASP A 320 -14.58 17.43 11.19
N LYS A 321 -13.93 17.82 12.29
CA LYS A 321 -13.03 19.00 12.34
C LYS A 321 -11.78 18.88 11.45
N GLU A 322 -11.46 17.69 10.96
CA GLU A 322 -10.29 17.40 10.13
C GLU A 322 -10.59 17.55 8.63
N VAL A 323 -11.79 18.01 8.26
CA VAL A 323 -12.18 18.27 6.88
C VAL A 323 -11.19 19.17 6.12
N TYR A 324 -10.57 20.15 6.79
CA TYR A 324 -9.55 21.00 6.18
C TYR A 324 -8.27 20.24 5.81
N ASN A 325 -7.85 19.27 6.64
CA ASN A 325 -6.73 18.39 6.30
C ASN A 325 -7.04 17.57 5.03
N MET A 326 -8.31 17.22 4.81
CA MET A 326 -8.74 16.55 3.57
C MET A 326 -8.74 17.48 2.36
N TYR A 327 -9.07 18.75 2.53
CA TYR A 327 -8.86 19.73 1.46
C TYR A 327 -7.37 19.89 1.13
N ASP A 328 -6.48 19.89 2.12
CA ASP A 328 -5.03 19.91 1.92
C ASP A 328 -4.54 18.65 1.17
N PHE A 329 -5.14 17.48 1.45
CA PHE A 329 -4.89 16.24 0.70
C PHE A 329 -5.18 16.43 -0.79
N PHE A 330 -6.39 16.85 -1.16
CA PHE A 330 -6.76 17.00 -2.56
C PHE A 330 -6.04 18.17 -3.24
N HIS A 331 -5.75 19.25 -2.50
CA HIS A 331 -4.97 20.37 -2.99
C HIS A 331 -3.52 19.97 -3.28
N THR A 332 -2.90 19.16 -2.41
CA THR A 332 -1.55 18.62 -2.63
C THR A 332 -1.52 17.75 -3.88
N ARG A 333 -2.51 16.86 -4.04
CA ARG A 333 -2.69 16.05 -5.25
C ARG A 333 -2.74 16.92 -6.50
N TYR A 334 -3.59 17.95 -6.49
CA TYR A 334 -3.72 18.90 -7.58
C TYR A 334 -2.39 19.58 -7.92
N CYS A 335 -1.67 20.06 -6.90
CA CYS A 335 -0.37 20.71 -7.07
C CYS A 335 0.69 19.79 -7.69
N LEU A 336 0.79 18.54 -7.24
CA LEU A 336 1.72 17.54 -7.79
C LEU A 336 1.41 17.23 -9.25
N HIS A 337 0.13 17.01 -9.59
CA HIS A 337 -0.31 16.78 -10.96
C HIS A 337 0.04 17.98 -11.87
N ARG A 338 -0.31 19.19 -11.45
CA ARG A 338 -0.13 20.40 -12.25
C ARG A 338 1.35 20.79 -12.44
N ARG A 339 2.17 20.66 -11.40
CA ARG A 339 3.56 21.13 -11.41
C ARG A 339 4.52 20.07 -11.90
N ALA A 340 4.37 18.82 -11.46
CA ALA A 340 5.35 17.77 -11.69
C ALA A 340 4.89 16.72 -12.71
N TYR A 341 3.82 15.96 -12.40
CA TYR A 341 3.45 14.79 -13.20
C TYR A 341 3.11 15.17 -14.64
N GLN A 342 2.41 16.29 -14.80
CA GLN A 342 2.03 16.85 -16.09
C GLN A 342 2.89 18.06 -16.46
N HIS A 343 4.15 18.13 -16.03
CA HIS A 343 5.06 19.17 -16.53
C HIS A 343 5.03 19.23 -18.07
N ARG A 344 5.29 20.39 -18.69
CA ARG A 344 5.07 20.72 -20.13
C ARG A 344 5.61 19.72 -21.17
N VAL A 345 6.41 18.76 -20.73
CA VAL A 345 7.07 17.70 -21.52
C VAL A 345 6.28 16.38 -21.47
N ASN A 346 5.39 16.21 -20.49
CA ASN A 346 4.56 15.03 -20.27
C ASN A 346 3.13 15.25 -20.83
N LYS A 347 2.50 14.16 -21.28
CA LYS A 347 1.30 14.03 -22.17
C LYS A 347 0.07 14.92 -21.84
N ASN A 348 -0.88 14.94 -22.79
CA ASN A 348 -2.24 15.51 -22.65
C ASN A 348 -3.04 14.74 -21.59
N VAL A 349 -3.53 15.41 -20.54
CA VAL A 349 -4.27 14.76 -19.45
C VAL A 349 -5.26 15.73 -18.79
N THR A 350 -6.43 15.22 -18.39
CA THR A 350 -7.42 15.91 -17.52
C THR A 350 -6.92 15.91 -16.06
N ILE A 351 -6.88 17.08 -15.42
CA ILE A 351 -6.61 17.20 -13.97
C ILE A 351 -7.96 17.23 -13.26
N ASN A 352 -8.14 16.41 -12.24
CA ASN A 352 -9.32 16.46 -11.38
C ASN A 352 -8.94 16.12 -9.95
N TYR A 353 -9.88 16.11 -9.01
CA TYR A 353 -9.66 15.72 -7.61
C TYR A 353 -9.70 14.19 -7.37
N GLY A 354 -9.64 13.38 -8.44
CA GLY A 354 -9.71 11.91 -8.39
C GLY A 354 -11.08 11.37 -8.83
N MET A 355 -12.13 12.20 -8.83
CA MET A 355 -13.51 11.80 -9.14
C MET A 355 -14.14 12.63 -10.28
N LYS A 356 -13.36 12.99 -11.31
CA LYS A 356 -13.80 13.86 -12.42
C LYS A 356 -14.39 15.17 -11.86
N GLU A 357 -15.60 15.56 -12.29
CA GLU A 357 -16.28 16.79 -11.87
C GLU A 357 -16.83 16.74 -10.43
N ARG A 358 -16.85 15.56 -9.78
CA ARG A 358 -17.44 15.40 -8.45
C ARG A 358 -16.46 15.78 -7.36
N ASN A 359 -16.98 16.38 -6.29
CA ASN A 359 -16.24 16.62 -5.06
C ASN A 359 -16.03 15.29 -4.30
N PRO A 360 -14.80 14.78 -4.16
CA PRO A 360 -14.57 13.52 -3.44
C PRO A 360 -14.88 13.61 -1.94
N ILE A 361 -14.93 14.80 -1.35
CA ILE A 361 -15.27 14.97 0.07
C ILE A 361 -16.73 14.61 0.35
N GLU A 362 -17.61 14.73 -0.66
CA GLU A 362 -19.02 14.30 -0.52
C GLU A 362 -19.16 12.78 -0.42
N THR A 363 -18.21 12.03 -0.98
CA THR A 363 -18.20 10.57 -0.89
C THR A 363 -17.47 10.06 0.35
N MET A 364 -16.71 10.91 1.04
CA MET A 364 -16.12 10.59 2.35
C MET A 364 -17.17 10.51 3.45
N TYR A 365 -16.84 9.78 4.50
CA TYR A 365 -17.62 9.71 5.73
C TYR A 365 -16.84 10.34 6.89
N PHE A 366 -17.56 11.05 7.75
CA PHE A 366 -17.02 11.69 8.94
C PHE A 366 -17.71 11.16 10.20
N TYR A 367 -17.15 11.43 11.37
CA TYR A 367 -17.83 11.24 12.65
C TYR A 367 -17.70 12.48 13.52
N THR A 368 -18.66 12.67 14.43
CA THR A 368 -18.67 13.81 15.36
C THR A 368 -18.11 13.41 16.71
N LYS A 369 -17.67 14.38 17.53
CA LYS A 369 -17.25 14.08 18.90
C LYS A 369 -18.40 13.51 19.76
N SER A 370 -19.64 13.96 19.51
CA SER A 370 -20.83 13.56 20.27
C SER A 370 -21.30 12.14 19.95
N ASP A 371 -21.10 11.70 18.71
CA ASP A 371 -21.47 10.37 18.25
C ASP A 371 -20.33 9.80 17.38
N PRO A 372 -19.36 9.10 18.00
CA PRO A 372 -18.17 8.61 17.32
C PRO A 372 -18.38 7.26 16.62
N GLN A 373 -19.53 6.60 16.75
CA GLN A 373 -19.81 5.32 16.10
C GLN A 373 -20.63 5.46 14.81
N LYS A 374 -21.29 6.61 14.62
CA LYS A 374 -22.12 6.88 13.46
C LYS A 374 -21.37 7.70 12.40
N ALA A 375 -21.39 7.20 11.17
CA ALA A 375 -20.90 7.96 10.03
C ALA A 375 -21.89 9.07 9.64
N VAL A 376 -21.35 10.23 9.28
CA VAL A 376 -22.09 11.41 8.80
C VAL A 376 -21.44 11.97 7.54
N LYS A 377 -22.24 12.65 6.71
CA LYS A 377 -21.76 13.44 5.57
C LYS A 377 -21.58 14.90 5.98
N LEU A 378 -20.59 15.57 5.39
CA LEU A 378 -20.36 17.01 5.57
C LEU A 378 -20.54 17.73 4.22
N PRO A 379 -21.68 18.40 4.00
CA PRO A 379 -21.89 19.18 2.79
C PRO A 379 -21.00 20.44 2.77
N LYS A 380 -20.63 20.90 1.57
CA LYS A 380 -19.65 21.99 1.35
C LYS A 380 -20.03 23.28 2.10
N GLU A 381 -21.33 23.59 2.16
CA GLU A 381 -21.88 24.79 2.80
C GLU A 381 -21.61 24.82 4.31
N GLN A 382 -21.44 23.65 4.93
CA GLN A 382 -21.09 23.53 6.35
C GLN A 382 -19.58 23.66 6.60
N VAL A 383 -18.75 23.61 5.54
CA VAL A 383 -17.30 23.70 5.67
C VAL A 383 -16.81 25.12 5.41
N SER A 384 -16.93 25.60 4.17
CA SER A 384 -16.50 26.94 3.77
C SER A 384 -16.91 27.30 2.34
N HIS A 385 -17.35 28.54 2.13
CA HIS A 385 -17.63 29.09 0.81
C HIS A 385 -16.37 29.45 0.00
N LEU A 386 -15.18 29.41 0.59
CA LEU A 386 -13.91 29.71 -0.10
C LEU A 386 -13.34 28.48 -0.84
N LEU A 387 -14.03 27.36 -0.78
CA LEU A 387 -13.61 26.10 -1.36
C LEU A 387 -13.95 26.03 -2.86
N PRO A 388 -13.20 25.29 -3.68
CA PRO A 388 -13.40 25.22 -5.13
C PRO A 388 -14.84 24.85 -5.52
N ASP A 389 -15.41 25.52 -6.51
CA ASP A 389 -16.70 25.16 -7.12
C ASP A 389 -16.54 24.15 -8.28
N THR A 390 -15.34 24.07 -8.86
CA THR A 390 -15.00 23.17 -9.97
C THR A 390 -13.89 22.22 -9.52
N PHE A 391 -14.05 20.92 -9.83
CA PHE A 391 -13.15 19.85 -9.36
C PHE A 391 -12.34 19.19 -10.48
N SER A 392 -12.47 19.68 -11.71
CA SER A 392 -11.87 19.12 -12.91
C SER A 392 -11.56 20.22 -13.93
N GLU A 393 -10.43 20.09 -14.60
CA GLU A 393 -9.99 20.96 -15.68
C GLU A 393 -9.25 20.12 -16.75
N THR A 394 -9.42 20.47 -18.01
CA THR A 394 -8.76 19.76 -19.13
C THR A 394 -7.72 20.66 -19.79
N PHE A 395 -6.48 20.17 -19.85
CA PHE A 395 -5.40 20.83 -20.58
C PHE A 395 -5.18 20.17 -21.94
N ILE A 396 -5.30 20.97 -23.00
CA ILE A 396 -4.94 20.55 -24.35
C ILE A 396 -3.55 21.10 -24.68
N ARG A 397 -2.60 20.21 -24.98
CA ARG A 397 -1.26 20.59 -25.45
C ARG A 397 -1.05 20.13 -26.87
N VAL A 398 -0.60 21.07 -27.70
CA VAL A 398 -0.25 20.84 -29.09
C VAL A 398 1.26 20.92 -29.22
N TYR A 399 1.87 19.84 -29.70
CA TYR A 399 3.31 19.75 -29.92
C TYR A 399 3.59 19.80 -31.42
N CYS A 400 4.56 20.64 -31.83
CA CYS A 400 5.06 20.64 -33.21
C CYS A 400 6.51 20.17 -33.22
N LYS A 401 6.84 19.27 -34.16
CA LYS A 401 8.21 18.77 -34.34
C LYS A 401 9.17 19.84 -34.88
N LYS A 402 8.65 20.89 -35.49
CA LYS A 402 9.41 22.03 -36.03
C LYS A 402 8.95 23.31 -35.34
N SER A 403 9.84 24.29 -35.27
CA SER A 403 9.47 25.63 -34.82
C SER A 403 8.44 26.23 -35.77
N LEU A 404 7.26 26.56 -35.25
CA LEU A 404 6.19 27.19 -36.01
C LEU A 404 6.57 28.63 -36.37
N GLN A 405 6.32 29.01 -37.62
CA GLN A 405 6.40 30.39 -38.10
C GLN A 405 5.24 31.23 -37.53
N PRO A 406 5.34 32.58 -37.52
CA PRO A 406 4.33 33.45 -36.90
C PRO A 406 2.91 33.28 -37.46
N ASP A 407 2.78 33.05 -38.76
CA ASP A 407 1.53 32.79 -39.46
C ASP A 407 0.92 31.44 -39.07
N GLU A 408 1.75 30.40 -38.95
CA GLU A 408 1.33 29.07 -38.49
C GLU A 408 0.83 29.10 -37.03
N LYS A 409 1.50 29.87 -36.15
CA LYS A 409 1.03 30.10 -34.78
C LYS A 409 -0.35 30.75 -34.78
N LYS A 410 -0.56 31.78 -35.60
CA LYS A 410 -1.84 32.48 -35.70
C LYS A 410 -2.96 31.57 -36.22
N ARG A 411 -2.65 30.67 -37.17
CA ARG A 411 -3.60 29.64 -37.63
C ARG A 411 -3.97 28.67 -36.51
N LEU A 412 -3.00 28.25 -35.70
CA LEU A 412 -3.26 27.39 -34.54
C LEU A 412 -4.10 28.08 -33.48
N GLU A 413 -3.84 29.36 -33.18
CA GLU A 413 -4.65 30.16 -32.25
C GLU A 413 -6.11 30.27 -32.73
N ASN A 414 -6.31 30.55 -34.02
CA ASN A 414 -7.65 30.63 -34.60
C ASN A 414 -8.35 29.28 -34.56
N TRP A 415 -7.65 28.20 -34.90
CA TRP A 415 -8.18 26.84 -34.78
C TRP A 415 -8.62 26.53 -33.34
N CYS A 416 -7.81 26.90 -32.33
CA CYS A 416 -8.18 26.75 -30.93
C CYS A 416 -9.45 27.53 -30.58
N LYS A 417 -9.60 28.78 -31.04
CA LYS A 417 -10.80 29.59 -30.78
C LYS A 417 -12.06 29.02 -31.45
N GLU A 418 -11.91 28.43 -32.63
CA GLU A 418 -13.03 27.88 -33.40
C GLU A 418 -13.46 26.49 -32.92
N ASN A 419 -12.54 25.69 -32.38
CA ASN A 419 -12.77 24.26 -32.10
C ASN A 419 -12.73 23.89 -30.60
N ILE A 420 -12.22 24.77 -29.73
CA ILE A 420 -12.13 24.53 -28.28
C ILE A 420 -12.97 25.62 -27.59
N PHE A 421 -13.96 25.20 -26.79
CA PHE A 421 -14.78 26.10 -25.98
C PHE A 421 -13.89 26.99 -25.11
N GLU A 422 -14.04 28.31 -25.23
CA GLU A 422 -13.41 29.38 -24.44
C GLU A 422 -12.03 29.04 -23.82
N PRO A 423 -10.94 29.04 -24.59
CA PRO A 423 -9.62 28.78 -24.05
C PRO A 423 -9.23 29.87 -23.03
N LEU A 424 -9.11 29.48 -21.76
CA LEU A 424 -8.67 30.37 -20.66
C LEU A 424 -7.33 31.04 -20.94
N GLN A 425 -6.40 30.31 -21.57
CA GLN A 425 -5.07 30.82 -21.95
C GLN A 425 -4.42 29.98 -23.04
N VAL A 426 -3.76 30.61 -24.02
CA VAL A 426 -2.91 29.95 -25.02
C VAL A 426 -1.46 30.37 -24.79
N ILE A 427 -0.54 29.39 -24.64
CA ILE A 427 0.88 29.65 -24.35
C ILE A 427 1.76 28.90 -25.38
N PHE A 428 2.63 29.63 -26.07
CA PHE A 428 3.64 29.06 -26.98
C PHE A 428 5.00 28.93 -26.29
N THR A 429 5.66 27.78 -26.42
CA THR A 429 7.00 27.53 -25.86
C THR A 429 7.87 26.78 -26.86
N SER A 430 9.18 27.05 -26.87
CA SER A 430 10.12 26.54 -27.89
C SER A 430 11.08 25.45 -27.42
N ARG A 431 10.97 24.94 -26.19
CA ARG A 431 11.90 23.93 -25.65
C ARG A 431 11.17 22.65 -25.25
N LEU A 432 11.39 21.59 -26.01
CA LEU A 432 11.37 20.22 -25.51
C LEU A 432 12.79 19.89 -25.05
N LEU A 433 12.95 19.19 -23.92
CA LEU A 433 14.24 18.66 -23.51
C LEU A 433 14.78 17.76 -24.63
N ASN A 434 15.96 18.07 -25.16
CA ASN A 434 16.67 17.20 -26.11
C ASN A 434 17.18 15.98 -25.34
N LEU A 435 16.39 14.90 -25.31
CA LEU A 435 16.75 13.62 -24.70
C LEU A 435 17.64 12.75 -25.61
N VAL A 436 18.19 13.30 -26.70
CA VAL A 436 18.94 12.56 -27.74
C VAL A 436 20.45 12.49 -27.45
N GLU A 437 20.94 13.21 -26.42
CA GLU A 437 22.38 13.29 -26.09
C GLU A 437 22.76 12.73 -24.70
N ILE A 438 21.93 11.89 -24.08
CA ILE A 438 22.26 11.22 -22.79
C ILE A 438 22.46 9.72 -23.01
#